data_AF-A0A7S1AGS6-F1
#
_entry.id   AF-A0A7S1AGS6-F1
#
_cell.length_a   1.000
_cell.length_b   1.000
_cell.length_c   1.000
_cell.angle_alpha   90.00
_cell.angle_beta   90.00
_cell.angle_gamma   90.00
#
_symmetry.space_group_name_H-M   'P 1'
#
loop_
_entity.id
_entity.type
_entity.pdbx_description
1 polymer ?
#
loop_
_entity_poly.entity_id
_entity_poly.type
_entity_poly.pdbx_seq_one_letter_code
_entity_poly.pdbx_strand_id
1 'polypeptide(L)'
;MEQVETSKRSRSIAFISHQWLGWADPDTEDTTQLRVMQGAVRALMVTSRELHVWMDYISVPQRHAGAQAMAMWALPAYVSTADHFIICAPDAQHRDTGQLCDLISYSARG
;
A
#
# COMPACT_ATOMS: atom_id res chain seq x y z
N MET A 1 15.46 12.52 19.13
CA MET A 1 13.99 12.46 18.93
C MET A 1 13.41 13.82 18.52
N GLU A 2 13.85 14.93 19.09
CA GLU A 2 13.27 16.27 18.84
C GLU A 2 13.40 16.81 17.39
N GLN A 3 14.46 16.45 16.66
CA GLN A 3 14.63 16.85 15.25
C GLN A 3 13.75 16.05 14.26
N VAL A 4 13.28 14.86 14.65
CA VAL A 4 12.38 14.02 13.82
C VAL A 4 10.96 14.59 13.84
N GLU A 5 10.52 15.06 15.00
CA GLU A 5 9.20 15.70 15.20
C GLU A 5 9.06 17.03 14.44
N THR A 6 10.13 17.81 14.35
CA THR A 6 10.13 19.10 13.64
C THR A 6 10.13 18.95 12.11
N SER A 7 10.67 17.85 11.57
CA SER A 7 10.68 17.56 10.13
C SER A 7 9.40 16.84 9.65
N LYS A 8 8.68 16.14 10.53
CA LYS A 8 7.33 15.60 10.26
C LYS A 8 6.26 16.68 10.01
N ARG A 9 6.47 17.92 10.47
CA ARG A 9 5.47 19.00 10.33
C ARG A 9 5.20 19.44 8.88
N SER A 10 6.06 19.08 7.91
CA SER A 10 5.89 19.47 6.49
C SER A 10 5.75 18.32 5.50
N ARG A 11 5.91 17.06 5.94
CA ARG A 11 5.91 15.86 5.10
C ARG A 11 5.03 14.79 5.74
N SER A 12 4.15 14.19 4.95
CA SER A 12 3.31 13.06 5.38
C SER A 12 3.69 11.79 4.64
N ILE A 13 3.58 10.65 5.32
CA ILE A 13 3.78 9.32 4.75
C ILE A 13 2.44 8.59 4.74
N ALA A 14 1.96 8.23 3.54
CA ALA A 14 0.82 7.34 3.38
C ALA A 14 1.31 5.91 3.12
N PHE A 15 0.91 5.00 4.00
CA PHE A 15 1.05 3.57 3.80
C PHE A 15 -0.21 3.04 3.12
N ILE A 16 -0.07 2.55 1.89
CA ILE A 16 -1.15 1.97 1.10
C ILE A 16 -1.07 0.45 1.20
N SER A 17 -2.11 -0.13 1.77
CA SER A 17 -2.30 -1.57 1.88
C SER A 17 -3.34 -2.04 0.88
N HIS A 18 -3.02 -3.13 0.17
CA HIS A 18 -3.94 -3.81 -0.74
C HIS A 18 -3.72 -5.32 -0.69
N GLN A 19 -4.51 -6.06 -1.43
CA GLN A 19 -4.28 -7.48 -1.66
C GLN A 19 -3.86 -7.73 -3.10
N TRP A 20 -2.87 -8.60 -3.28
CA TRP A 20 -2.49 -9.05 -4.61
C TRP A 20 -3.66 -9.78 -5.27
N LEU A 21 -3.98 -9.38 -6.50
CA LEU A 21 -5.07 -9.94 -7.30
C LEU A 21 -4.57 -11.02 -8.29
N GLY A 22 -3.38 -11.54 -8.09
CA GLY A 22 -2.77 -12.58 -8.90
C GLY A 22 -1.53 -13.13 -8.21
N TRP A 23 -1.02 -14.28 -8.67
CA TRP A 23 0.25 -14.81 -8.16
C TRP A 23 1.46 -14.04 -8.70
N ALA A 24 1.37 -13.59 -9.96
CA ALA A 24 2.44 -12.85 -10.63
C ALA A 24 2.19 -11.35 -10.70
N ASP A 25 0.92 -10.93 -10.60
CA ASP A 25 0.49 -9.56 -10.83
C ASP A 25 -0.29 -9.04 -9.62
N PRO A 26 0.03 -7.82 -9.14
CA PRO A 26 -0.58 -7.28 -7.92
C PRO A 26 -2.02 -6.80 -8.14
N ASP A 27 -2.41 -6.50 -9.37
CA ASP A 27 -3.69 -5.86 -9.71
C ASP A 27 -4.36 -6.55 -10.91
N THR A 28 -5.58 -6.12 -11.23
CA THR A 28 -6.30 -6.53 -12.44
C THR A 28 -5.68 -5.92 -13.71
N GLU A 29 -6.04 -6.46 -14.88
CA GLU A 29 -5.58 -5.93 -16.18
C GLU A 29 -6.03 -4.48 -16.41
N ASP A 30 -7.17 -4.09 -15.87
CA ASP A 30 -7.71 -2.73 -15.92
C ASP A 30 -7.24 -1.85 -14.75
N THR A 31 -6.28 -2.33 -13.94
CA THR A 31 -5.61 -1.58 -12.87
C THR A 31 -6.59 -1.00 -11.83
N THR A 32 -7.54 -1.82 -11.40
CA THR A 32 -8.66 -1.39 -10.55
C THR A 32 -8.16 -0.87 -9.20
N GLN A 33 -7.23 -1.57 -8.54
CA GLN A 33 -6.69 -1.10 -7.27
C GLN A 33 -5.84 0.15 -7.44
N LEU A 34 -5.00 0.22 -8.48
CA LEU A 34 -4.19 1.40 -8.78
C LEU A 34 -5.05 2.66 -8.94
N ARG A 35 -6.19 2.57 -9.65
CA ARG A 35 -7.12 3.70 -9.82
C ARG A 35 -7.67 4.19 -8.48
N VAL A 36 -8.02 3.28 -7.58
CA VAL A 36 -8.49 3.59 -6.21
C VAL A 36 -7.37 4.22 -5.38
N MET A 37 -6.16 3.65 -5.42
CA MET A 37 -4.98 4.19 -4.73
C MET A 37 -4.66 5.61 -5.18
N GLN A 38 -4.67 5.88 -6.49
CA GLN A 38 -4.48 7.22 -7.04
C GLN A 38 -5.56 8.19 -6.57
N GLY A 39 -6.81 7.73 -6.42
CA GLY A 39 -7.90 8.51 -5.84
C GLY A 39 -7.62 8.90 -4.39
N ALA A 40 -7.19 7.94 -3.57
CA ALA A 40 -6.82 8.18 -2.17
C ALA A 40 -5.64 9.14 -2.04
N VAL A 41 -4.60 8.97 -2.86
CA VAL A 41 -3.43 9.88 -2.90
C VAL A 41 -3.86 11.29 -3.28
N ARG A 42 -4.69 11.46 -4.33
CA ARG A 42 -5.22 12.78 -4.72
C ARG A 42 -6.01 13.44 -3.59
N ALA A 43 -6.80 12.68 -2.84
CA ALA A 43 -7.56 13.21 -1.70
C ALA A 43 -6.64 13.73 -0.58
N LEU A 44 -5.58 12.99 -0.24
CA LEU A 44 -4.61 13.42 0.77
C LEU A 44 -3.77 14.63 0.31
N MET A 45 -3.43 14.68 -0.97
CA MET A 45 -2.68 15.80 -1.55
C MET A 45 -3.39 17.15 -1.44
N VAL A 46 -4.73 17.19 -1.27
CA VAL A 46 -5.46 18.45 -1.06
C VAL A 46 -5.01 19.13 0.24
N THR A 47 -4.65 18.34 1.25
CA THR A 47 -4.25 18.84 2.58
C THR A 47 -2.75 18.72 2.86
N SER A 48 -2.03 17.90 2.09
CA SER A 48 -0.61 17.64 2.27
C SER A 48 0.25 18.50 1.34
N ARG A 49 1.21 19.23 1.92
CA ARG A 49 2.22 19.97 1.14
C ARG A 49 3.19 19.05 0.41
N GLU A 50 3.55 17.93 1.05
CA GLU A 50 4.42 16.90 0.51
C GLU A 50 3.98 15.55 1.04
N LEU A 51 3.73 14.60 0.14
CA LEU A 51 3.21 13.28 0.44
C LEU A 51 4.13 12.21 -0.14
N HIS A 52 4.68 11.36 0.73
CA HIS A 52 5.40 10.16 0.33
C HIS A 52 4.46 8.96 0.41
N VAL A 53 4.56 8.06 -0.56
CA VAL A 53 3.74 6.85 -0.62
C VAL A 53 4.63 5.64 -0.40
N TRP A 54 4.25 4.82 0.58
CA TRP A 54 4.76 3.47 0.74
C TRP A 54 3.70 2.49 0.26
N MET A 55 4.05 1.62 -0.67
CA MET A 55 3.18 0.56 -1.18
C MET A 55 4.05 -0.66 -1.49
N ASP A 56 3.62 -1.83 -1.06
CA ASP A 56 4.43 -3.06 -1.13
C ASP A 56 5.01 -3.32 -2.52
N TYR A 57 4.26 -3.19 -3.62
CA TYR A 57 4.77 -3.49 -4.95
C TYR A 57 5.97 -2.61 -5.37
N ILE A 58 5.94 -1.31 -5.05
CA ILE A 58 7.00 -0.36 -5.43
C ILE A 58 8.06 -0.16 -4.34
N SER A 59 7.75 -0.47 -3.08
CA SER A 59 8.62 -0.25 -1.93
C SER A 59 9.30 -1.54 -1.45
N VAL A 60 8.79 -2.72 -1.85
CA VAL A 60 9.38 -4.03 -1.55
C VAL A 60 10.09 -4.59 -2.80
N PRO A 61 11.28 -5.21 -2.66
CA PRO A 61 11.98 -5.81 -3.80
C PRO A 61 11.19 -6.98 -4.43
N GLN A 62 10.71 -6.82 -5.67
CA GLN A 62 9.91 -7.87 -6.34
C GLN A 62 10.74 -8.99 -6.99
N ARG A 63 12.03 -8.76 -7.25
CA ARG A 63 12.89 -9.69 -8.04
C ARG A 63 13.84 -10.53 -7.20
N HIS A 64 13.98 -10.25 -5.91
CA HIS A 64 14.94 -10.94 -5.04
C HIS A 64 14.25 -11.40 -3.76
N ALA A 65 13.91 -12.69 -3.69
CA ALA A 65 13.13 -13.29 -2.60
C ALA A 65 13.68 -12.98 -1.19
N GLY A 66 15.01 -13.04 -1.00
CA GLY A 66 15.63 -12.74 0.30
C GLY A 66 15.37 -11.28 0.76
N ALA A 67 15.57 -10.31 -0.13
CA ALA A 67 15.33 -8.89 0.15
C ALA A 67 13.82 -8.58 0.27
N GLN A 68 12.99 -9.27 -0.53
CA GLN A 68 11.53 -9.22 -0.42
C GLN A 68 11.09 -9.65 0.98
N ALA A 69 11.55 -10.82 1.44
CA ALA A 69 11.24 -11.35 2.76
C ALA A 69 11.70 -10.40 3.87
N MET A 70 12.93 -9.87 3.81
CA MET A 70 13.40 -8.90 4.80
C MET A 70 12.51 -7.66 4.89
N ALA A 71 12.05 -7.12 3.76
CA ALA A 71 11.14 -5.97 3.75
C ALA A 71 9.73 -6.34 4.26
N MET A 72 9.23 -7.56 3.99
CA MET A 72 7.99 -8.05 4.59
C MET A 72 8.10 -8.15 6.12
N TRP A 73 9.22 -8.67 6.65
CA TRP A 73 9.47 -8.72 8.09
C TRP A 73 9.55 -7.33 8.73
N ALA A 74 9.95 -6.31 7.96
CA ALA A 74 10.02 -4.91 8.40
C ALA A 74 8.69 -4.15 8.28
N LEU A 75 7.61 -4.77 7.78
CA LEU A 75 6.30 -4.13 7.65
C LEU A 75 5.83 -3.38 8.91
N PRO A 76 5.93 -3.94 10.14
CA PRO A 76 5.51 -3.22 11.34
C PRO A 76 6.29 -1.91 11.55
N ALA A 77 7.59 -1.88 11.21
CA ALA A 77 8.40 -0.68 11.30
C ALA A 77 7.96 0.37 10.28
N TYR A 78 7.70 -0.02 9.02
CA TYR A 78 7.20 0.91 8.00
C TYR A 78 5.85 1.50 8.39
N VAL A 79 4.89 0.66 8.79
CA VAL A 79 3.56 1.10 9.24
C VAL A 79 3.65 2.02 10.45
N SER A 80 4.53 1.73 11.42
CA SER A 80 4.67 2.54 12.64
C SER A 80 5.15 3.98 12.39
N THR A 81 5.76 4.24 11.24
CA THR A 81 6.25 5.58 10.87
C THR A 81 5.29 6.37 10.01
N ALA A 82 4.30 5.69 9.41
CA ALA A 82 3.30 6.29 8.54
C ALA A 82 2.33 7.20 9.31
N ASP A 83 1.93 8.30 8.68
CA ASP A 83 0.95 9.23 9.24
C ASP A 83 -0.48 8.86 8.82
N HIS A 84 -0.61 8.15 7.69
CA HIS A 84 -1.87 7.61 7.19
C HIS A 84 -1.72 6.14 6.83
N PHE A 85 -2.67 5.31 7.25
CA PHE A 85 -2.80 3.92 6.80
C PHE A 85 -4.09 3.80 5.97
N ILE A 86 -3.95 3.45 4.70
CA ILE A 86 -5.04 3.42 3.73
C ILE A 86 -5.22 2.00 3.22
N ILE A 87 -6.45 1.49 3.32
CA ILE A 87 -6.83 0.21 2.73
C ILE A 87 -7.45 0.48 1.37
N CYS A 88 -6.86 -0.08 0.31
CA CYS A 88 -7.40 -0.06 -1.04
C CYS A 88 -7.89 -1.47 -1.41
N ALA A 89 -9.14 -1.77 -1.06
CA ALA A 89 -9.79 -3.05 -1.31
C ALA A 89 -11.12 -2.88 -2.07
N PRO A 90 -11.09 -2.39 -3.33
CA PRO A 90 -12.27 -2.40 -4.19
C PRO A 90 -12.65 -3.83 -4.56
N ASP A 91 -13.90 -4.02 -4.97
CA ASP A 91 -14.37 -5.24 -5.61
C ASP A 91 -13.59 -5.47 -6.91
N ALA A 92 -12.88 -6.58 -6.98
CA ALA A 92 -12.11 -7.01 -8.14
C ALA A 92 -12.07 -8.54 -8.23
N GLN A 93 -11.71 -9.09 -9.38
CA GLN A 93 -11.52 -10.53 -9.53
C GLN A 93 -10.04 -10.88 -9.44
N HIS A 94 -9.72 -11.93 -8.68
CA HIS A 94 -8.39 -12.53 -8.72
C HIS A 94 -8.16 -13.14 -10.10
N ARG A 95 -7.06 -12.77 -10.75
CA ARG A 95 -6.74 -13.15 -12.13
C ARG A 95 -6.61 -14.66 -12.32
N ASP A 96 -5.98 -15.34 -11.36
CA ASP A 96 -5.76 -16.78 -11.49
C ASP A 96 -6.93 -17.66 -10.98
N THR A 97 -7.68 -17.24 -9.96
CA THR A 97 -8.71 -18.06 -9.33
C THR A 97 -10.14 -17.65 -9.69
N GLY A 98 -10.32 -16.45 -10.25
CA GLY A 98 -11.63 -15.86 -10.51
C GLY A 98 -12.42 -15.48 -9.26
N GLN A 99 -11.85 -15.65 -8.07
CA GLN A 99 -12.53 -15.33 -6.81
C GLN A 99 -12.72 -13.82 -6.66
N LEU A 100 -13.87 -13.44 -6.09
CA LEU A 100 -14.12 -12.05 -5.70
C LEU A 100 -13.15 -11.65 -4.58
N CYS A 101 -12.49 -10.54 -4.83
CA CYS A 101 -11.58 -9.86 -3.94
C CYS A 101 -12.23 -8.53 -3.55
N ASP A 102 -12.56 -8.38 -2.27
CA ASP A 102 -13.22 -7.21 -1.69
C ASP A 102 -12.63 -6.89 -0.30
N LEU A 103 -13.23 -5.93 0.40
CA LEU A 103 -12.82 -5.57 1.76
C LEU A 103 -12.90 -6.75 2.74
N ILE A 104 -13.85 -7.67 2.58
CA ILE A 104 -14.02 -8.84 3.46
C ILE A 104 -12.85 -9.79 3.26
N SER A 105 -12.55 -10.13 2.00
CA SER A 105 -11.40 -10.97 1.64
C SER A 105 -10.08 -10.33 2.07
N TYR A 106 -9.97 -9.00 2.00
CA TYR A 106 -8.81 -8.25 2.46
C TYR A 106 -8.63 -8.38 3.96
N SER A 107 -9.69 -8.15 4.74
CA SER A 107 -9.64 -8.19 6.19
C SER A 107 -9.41 -9.59 6.76
N ALA A 108 -9.72 -10.63 6.00
CA ALA A 108 -9.39 -12.01 6.35
C ALA A 108 -7.90 -12.35 6.18
N ARG A 109 -7.10 -11.44 5.58
CA ARG A 109 -5.65 -11.59 5.44
C ARG A 109 -4.98 -11.10 6.73
N GLY A 110 -4.52 -12.02 7.55
CA GLY A 110 -3.85 -11.77 8.84
C GLY A 110 -3.89 -13.01 9.72
#